data_AF-A0A948YFY2-F1
#
_entry.id   AF-A0A948YFY2-F1
#
_cell.length_a   1.000
_cell.length_b   1.000
_cell.length_c   1.000
_cell.angle_alpha   90.00
_cell.angle_beta   90.00
_cell.angle_gamma   90.00
#
_symmetry.space_group_name_H-M   'P 1'
#
loop_
_entity.id
_entity.type
_entity.pdbx_description
1 polymer ?
#
loop_
_entity_poly.entity_id
_entity_poly.type
_entity_poly.pdbx_seq_one_letter_code
_entity_poly.pdbx_strand_id
1 'polypeptide(L)'
;MFDVDLLVAFAFMALLFLRQVSISKQPNKINYAPLMIAIGAISSVIHFIMQPDVSDVIHLLRESFFPLLVALLLYVVMNILHQTQVSQNARTQDEFIFMLITQMDQLKKFIAELEERMTLSALEDREAQKEIREKFKKDINALDAIQTNQAKFLEKFDDLEGWHKDVSKEFEHFTAVQMPELDNVVHKHIDMLRIAEQDHYNQLKKMIENSMHSKQTISDEMSKLQESMQSMKSLSDDIAKAITRHTLQQLSGVTKAFEGEIIALKSHAEGVKTSLSEGENTLGAIRTQSEMIMKQMVLSSTRMKELKEQNEGLYDIYSIIKELMSDIEVIRADYVKAQSQLSAISKEFKEVENQQMEDMKKEIEALSTTLSAKIDNSLLKLHEHYHIAEEDITDSVKILAKKAQLQRGYSENNK
;
A
#
# COMPACT_ATOMS: atom_id res chain seq x y z
N MET A 1 -34.62 47.18 -93.50
CA MET A 1 -33.66 46.08 -93.32
C MET A 1 -32.57 46.67 -92.45
N PHE A 2 -32.28 46.13 -91.27
CA PHE A 2 -31.39 46.81 -90.33
C PHE A 2 -30.02 47.04 -90.95
N ASP A 3 -29.53 48.27 -90.82
CA ASP A 3 -28.20 48.64 -91.31
C ASP A 3 -27.10 47.90 -90.52
N VAL A 4 -25.94 47.79 -91.15
CA VAL A 4 -24.81 46.97 -90.66
C VAL A 4 -24.32 47.45 -89.29
N ASP A 5 -24.43 48.74 -89.01
CA ASP A 5 -24.10 49.37 -87.73
C ASP A 5 -25.01 48.89 -86.58
N LEU A 6 -26.30 48.75 -86.81
CA LEU A 6 -27.26 48.21 -85.84
C LEU A 6 -27.01 46.72 -85.56
N LEU A 7 -26.69 45.93 -86.60
CA LEU A 7 -26.35 44.52 -86.44
C LEU A 7 -25.09 44.31 -85.60
N VAL A 8 -24.07 45.14 -85.79
CA VAL A 8 -22.85 45.12 -84.97
C VAL A 8 -23.15 45.48 -83.51
N ALA A 9 -23.97 46.50 -83.26
CA ALA A 9 -24.38 46.88 -81.91
C ALA A 9 -25.16 45.76 -81.21
N PHE A 10 -26.09 45.10 -81.92
CA PHE A 10 -26.81 43.94 -81.37
C PHE A 10 -25.90 42.75 -81.07
N ALA A 11 -24.88 42.49 -81.90
CA ALA A 11 -23.90 41.43 -81.62
C ALA A 11 -23.11 41.72 -80.32
N PHE A 12 -22.67 42.98 -80.12
CA PHE A 12 -22.00 43.37 -78.87
C PHE A 12 -22.92 43.29 -77.65
N MET A 13 -24.16 43.75 -77.78
CA MET A 13 -25.17 43.64 -76.71
C MET A 13 -25.46 42.17 -76.36
N ALA A 14 -25.57 41.27 -77.35
CA ALA A 14 -25.78 39.85 -77.13
C ALA A 14 -24.57 39.17 -76.46
N LEU A 15 -23.34 39.51 -76.88
CA LEU A 15 -22.11 39.00 -76.26
C LEU A 15 -21.99 39.43 -74.79
N LEU A 16 -22.29 40.70 -74.50
CA LEU A 16 -22.30 41.20 -73.11
C LEU A 16 -23.37 40.53 -72.27
N PHE A 17 -24.56 40.30 -72.84
CA PHE A 17 -25.63 39.58 -72.16
C PHE A 17 -25.25 38.12 -71.85
N LEU A 18 -24.72 37.38 -72.83
CA LEU A 18 -24.24 36.02 -72.63
C LEU A 18 -23.11 35.95 -71.61
N ARG A 19 -22.18 36.91 -71.64
CA ARG A 19 -21.11 37.02 -70.65
C ARG A 19 -21.66 37.28 -69.25
N GLN A 20 -22.63 38.17 -69.09
CA GLN A 20 -23.27 38.44 -67.80
C GLN A 20 -23.95 37.19 -67.23
N VAL A 21 -24.67 36.45 -68.08
CA VAL A 21 -25.34 35.19 -67.71
C VAL A 21 -24.32 34.11 -67.35
N SER A 22 -23.27 33.93 -68.13
CA SER A 22 -22.21 32.92 -67.89
C SER A 22 -21.45 33.21 -66.60
N ILE A 23 -21.04 34.47 -66.39
CA ILE A 23 -20.32 34.83 -65.17
C ILE A 23 -21.27 34.70 -63.98
N SER A 24 -22.61 34.75 -64.12
CA SER A 24 -23.61 34.81 -63.02
C SER A 24 -23.30 33.87 -61.84
N LYS A 25 -22.66 32.74 -62.09
CA LYS A 25 -22.24 31.75 -61.08
C LYS A 25 -21.02 32.11 -60.22
N GLN A 26 -20.34 33.24 -60.45
CA GLN A 26 -19.09 33.63 -59.75
C GLN A 26 -19.31 34.72 -58.68
N PRO A 27 -18.63 34.65 -57.51
CA PRO A 27 -18.92 35.50 -56.34
C PRO A 27 -18.39 36.94 -56.38
N ASN A 28 -17.46 37.30 -57.29
CA ASN A 28 -16.93 38.67 -57.40
C ASN A 28 -17.09 39.19 -58.82
N LYS A 29 -17.95 40.21 -59.02
CA LYS A 29 -18.34 40.66 -60.36
C LYS A 29 -18.47 42.17 -60.50
N ILE A 30 -18.13 42.61 -61.70
CA ILE A 30 -18.44 43.93 -62.25
C ILE A 30 -19.87 43.90 -62.80
N ASN A 31 -20.69 44.90 -62.46
CA ASN A 31 -22.04 45.04 -63.01
C ASN A 31 -21.97 45.59 -64.45
N TYR A 32 -22.26 44.76 -65.45
CA TYR A 32 -22.27 45.16 -66.87
C TYR A 32 -23.60 45.77 -67.34
N ALA A 33 -24.63 45.84 -66.48
CA ALA A 33 -25.93 46.41 -66.86
C ALA A 33 -25.81 47.90 -67.31
N PRO A 34 -25.05 48.78 -66.62
CA PRO A 34 -24.84 50.16 -67.09
C PRO A 34 -24.15 50.24 -68.45
N LEU A 35 -23.27 49.27 -68.78
CA LEU A 35 -22.57 49.20 -70.06
C LEU A 35 -23.51 48.88 -71.23
N MET A 36 -24.58 48.11 -70.98
CA MET A 36 -25.62 47.82 -71.97
C MET A 36 -26.35 49.08 -72.41
N ILE A 37 -26.75 49.93 -71.44
CA ILE A 37 -27.40 51.23 -71.73
C ILE A 37 -26.44 52.12 -72.50
N ALA A 38 -25.16 52.18 -72.10
CA ALA A 38 -24.16 53.00 -72.78
C ALA A 38 -23.98 52.59 -74.26
N ILE A 39 -23.92 51.30 -74.57
CA ILE A 39 -23.78 50.81 -75.95
C ILE A 39 -25.07 51.05 -76.75
N GLY A 40 -26.24 50.85 -76.16
CA GLY A 40 -27.52 51.15 -76.80
C GLY A 40 -27.68 52.65 -77.13
N ALA A 41 -27.27 53.53 -76.22
CA ALA A 41 -27.28 54.97 -76.43
C ALA A 41 -26.27 55.43 -77.49
N ILE A 42 -25.04 54.90 -77.46
CA ILE A 42 -24.01 55.22 -78.46
C ILE A 42 -24.43 54.72 -79.85
N SER A 43 -24.96 53.49 -79.94
CA SER A 43 -25.46 52.94 -81.20
C SER A 43 -26.65 53.75 -81.75
N SER A 44 -27.56 54.18 -80.88
CA SER A 44 -28.68 55.05 -81.24
C SER A 44 -28.22 56.37 -81.84
N VAL A 45 -27.21 57.00 -81.24
CA VAL A 45 -26.64 58.27 -81.72
C VAL A 45 -25.84 58.09 -83.01
N ILE A 46 -25.03 57.04 -83.12
CA ILE A 46 -24.23 56.76 -84.33
C ILE A 46 -25.14 56.51 -85.53
N HIS A 47 -26.18 55.70 -85.36
CA HIS A 47 -27.14 55.39 -86.42
C HIS A 47 -27.88 56.65 -86.89
N PHE A 48 -28.27 57.52 -85.94
CA PHE A 48 -28.88 58.82 -86.25
C PHE A 48 -27.96 59.76 -87.05
N ILE A 49 -26.64 59.71 -86.83
CA ILE A 49 -25.65 60.56 -87.50
C ILE A 49 -25.26 60.01 -88.89
N MET A 50 -25.15 58.69 -89.05
CA MET A 50 -24.65 58.06 -90.27
C MET A 50 -25.66 57.99 -91.42
N GLN A 51 -26.94 58.27 -91.17
CA GLN A 51 -28.01 58.16 -92.16
C GLN A 51 -28.62 59.54 -92.47
N PRO A 52 -28.04 60.32 -93.40
CA PRO A 52 -28.40 61.71 -93.64
C PRO A 52 -29.64 61.89 -94.55
N ASP A 53 -30.33 60.82 -94.94
CA ASP A 53 -31.40 60.90 -95.95
C ASP A 53 -32.76 61.22 -95.30
N VAL A 54 -33.23 62.46 -95.52
CA VAL A 54 -34.29 63.15 -94.75
C VAL A 54 -35.71 62.79 -95.21
N SER A 55 -35.87 61.71 -95.98
CA SER A 55 -37.13 61.43 -96.68
C SER A 55 -38.25 60.94 -95.74
N ASP A 56 -37.93 60.39 -94.55
CA ASP A 56 -38.91 60.08 -93.50
C ASP A 56 -38.27 60.14 -92.09
N VAL A 57 -38.26 61.34 -91.50
CA VAL A 57 -37.67 61.60 -90.17
C VAL A 57 -38.27 60.71 -89.07
N ILE A 58 -39.55 60.33 -89.18
CA ILE A 58 -40.23 59.47 -88.21
C ILE A 58 -39.68 58.04 -88.26
N HIS A 59 -39.37 57.52 -89.46
CA HIS A 59 -38.80 56.19 -89.59
C HIS A 59 -37.37 56.13 -89.05
N LEU A 60 -36.55 57.15 -89.35
CA LEU A 60 -35.19 57.27 -88.83
C LEU A 60 -35.16 57.34 -87.30
N LEU A 61 -36.04 58.15 -86.69
CA LEU A 61 -36.17 58.22 -85.23
C LEU A 61 -36.55 56.86 -84.64
N ARG A 62 -37.53 56.17 -85.24
CA ARG A 62 -37.97 54.86 -84.76
C ARG A 62 -36.85 53.81 -84.82
N GLU A 63 -36.07 53.78 -85.89
CA GLU A 63 -34.97 52.82 -86.06
C GLU A 63 -33.78 53.17 -85.15
N SER A 64 -33.46 54.45 -85.00
CA SER A 64 -32.40 54.93 -84.11
C SER A 64 -32.72 54.69 -82.62
N PHE A 65 -33.97 54.76 -82.19
CA PHE A 65 -34.34 54.45 -80.80
C PHE A 65 -34.44 52.94 -80.51
N PHE A 66 -34.45 52.09 -81.53
CA PHE A 66 -34.63 50.65 -81.36
C PHE A 66 -33.48 49.98 -80.55
N PRO A 67 -32.18 50.28 -80.79
CA PRO A 67 -31.09 49.82 -79.94
C PRO A 67 -31.21 50.23 -78.47
N LEU A 68 -31.66 51.47 -78.22
CA LEU A 68 -31.85 51.98 -76.87
C LEU A 68 -32.96 51.21 -76.14
N LEU A 69 -34.07 50.91 -76.83
CA LEU A 69 -35.18 50.13 -76.27
C LEU A 69 -34.73 48.70 -75.92
N VAL A 70 -34.00 48.05 -76.82
CA VAL A 70 -33.43 46.70 -76.59
C VAL A 70 -32.45 46.73 -75.41
N ALA A 71 -31.56 47.72 -75.35
CA ALA A 71 -30.63 47.89 -74.23
C ALA A 71 -31.34 48.11 -72.89
N LEU A 72 -32.44 48.86 -72.87
CA LEU A 72 -33.22 49.12 -71.67
C LEU A 72 -33.95 47.86 -71.18
N LEU A 73 -34.51 47.07 -72.10
CA LEU A 73 -35.13 45.78 -71.77
C LEU A 73 -34.11 44.82 -71.17
N LEU A 74 -32.95 44.67 -71.82
CA LEU A 74 -31.86 43.82 -71.32
C LEU A 74 -31.30 44.32 -69.98
N TYR A 75 -31.24 45.64 -69.77
CA TYR A 75 -30.86 46.24 -68.50
C TYR A 75 -31.80 45.83 -67.36
N VAL A 76 -33.12 45.92 -67.56
CA VAL A 76 -34.13 45.54 -66.57
C VAL A 76 -33.96 44.07 -66.18
N VAL A 77 -33.82 43.18 -67.18
CA VAL A 77 -33.61 41.75 -66.94
C VAL A 77 -32.31 41.49 -66.17
N MET A 78 -31.20 42.12 -66.57
CA MET A 78 -29.92 41.98 -65.87
C MET A 78 -29.99 42.48 -64.43
N ASN A 79 -30.68 43.58 -64.17
CA ASN A 79 -30.81 44.16 -62.85
C ASN A 79 -31.63 43.28 -61.91
N ILE A 80 -32.74 42.71 -62.39
CA ILE A 80 -33.56 41.75 -61.63
C ILE A 80 -32.76 40.48 -61.30
N LEU A 81 -32.01 39.94 -62.26
CA LEU A 81 -31.14 38.78 -62.03
C LEU A 81 -30.07 39.07 -60.98
N HIS A 82 -29.44 40.25 -61.05
CA HIS A 82 -28.44 40.67 -60.07
C HIS A 82 -29.03 40.82 -58.67
N GLN A 83 -30.19 41.47 -58.53
CA GLN A 83 -30.86 41.66 -57.24
C GLN A 83 -31.31 40.34 -56.62
N THR A 84 -31.82 39.41 -57.44
CA THR A 84 -32.22 38.06 -56.99
C THR A 84 -31.02 37.30 -56.44
N GLN A 85 -29.88 37.36 -57.13
CA GLN A 85 -28.65 36.71 -56.69
C GLN A 85 -28.12 37.29 -55.37
N VAL A 86 -28.08 38.63 -55.25
CA VAL A 86 -27.63 39.29 -54.02
C VAL A 86 -28.52 38.90 -52.84
N SER A 87 -29.84 38.83 -53.05
CA SER A 87 -30.78 38.38 -52.02
C SER A 87 -30.58 36.91 -51.62
N GLN A 88 -30.29 36.02 -52.57
CA GLN A 88 -30.02 34.61 -52.28
C GLN A 88 -28.71 34.44 -51.50
N ASN A 89 -27.65 35.14 -51.89
CA ASN A 89 -26.37 35.12 -51.19
C ASN A 89 -26.47 35.69 -49.77
N ALA A 90 -27.26 36.74 -49.55
CA ALA A 90 -27.50 37.27 -48.22
C ALA A 90 -28.20 36.24 -47.31
N ARG A 91 -29.24 35.55 -47.84
CA ARG A 91 -29.93 34.48 -47.10
C ARG A 91 -29.02 33.31 -46.74
N THR A 92 -28.19 32.85 -47.66
CA THR A 92 -27.27 31.74 -47.38
C THR A 92 -26.17 32.14 -46.38
N GLN A 93 -25.72 33.40 -46.41
CA GLN A 93 -24.82 33.94 -45.39
C GLN A 93 -25.49 34.02 -44.01
N ASP A 94 -26.73 34.50 -43.93
CA ASP A 94 -27.47 34.56 -42.67
C ASP A 94 -27.71 33.17 -42.07
N GLU A 95 -28.09 32.18 -42.90
CA GLU A 95 -28.23 30.78 -42.49
C GLU A 95 -26.90 30.19 -42.00
N PHE A 96 -25.79 30.49 -42.67
CA PHE A 96 -24.47 30.06 -42.25
C PHE A 96 -24.06 30.69 -40.92
N ILE A 97 -24.29 32.00 -40.74
CA ILE A 97 -24.02 32.71 -39.47
C ILE A 97 -24.88 32.11 -38.34
N PHE A 98 -26.16 31.83 -38.59
CA PHE A 98 -27.05 31.21 -37.60
C PHE A 98 -26.57 29.81 -37.19
N MET A 99 -26.13 28.99 -38.14
CA MET A 99 -25.52 27.69 -37.83
C MET A 99 -24.23 27.83 -37.02
N LEU A 100 -23.36 28.78 -37.37
CA LEU A 100 -22.14 29.06 -36.61
C LEU A 100 -22.43 29.49 -35.17
N ILE A 101 -23.40 30.39 -34.96
CA ILE A 101 -23.80 30.84 -33.62
C ILE A 101 -24.33 29.65 -32.79
N THR A 102 -25.13 28.78 -33.42
CA THR A 102 -25.67 27.59 -32.75
C THR A 102 -24.55 26.62 -32.36
N GLN A 103 -23.59 26.37 -33.24
CA GLN A 103 -22.42 25.55 -32.94
C GLN A 103 -21.53 26.18 -31.86
N MET A 104 -21.35 27.51 -31.88
CA MET A 104 -20.62 28.23 -30.82
C MET A 104 -21.30 28.11 -29.46
N ASP A 105 -22.65 28.17 -29.40
CA ASP A 105 -23.38 27.99 -28.14
C ASP A 105 -23.24 26.56 -27.59
N GLN A 106 -23.30 25.56 -28.45
CA GLN A 106 -23.05 24.16 -28.07
C GLN A 106 -21.62 23.97 -27.55
N LEU A 107 -20.63 24.53 -28.24
CA LEU A 107 -19.23 24.46 -27.81
C LEU A 107 -19.03 25.15 -26.45
N LYS A 108 -19.66 26.32 -26.24
CA LYS A 108 -19.58 27.05 -24.98
C LYS A 108 -20.18 26.24 -23.82
N LYS A 109 -21.33 25.59 -24.03
CA LYS A 109 -21.94 24.69 -23.03
C LYS A 109 -21.04 23.50 -22.71
N PHE A 110 -20.45 22.88 -23.73
CA PHE A 110 -19.51 21.78 -23.55
C PHE A 110 -18.26 22.19 -22.76
N ILE A 111 -17.68 23.36 -23.07
CA ILE A 111 -16.53 23.88 -22.33
C ILE A 111 -16.89 24.16 -20.87
N ALA A 112 -18.07 24.74 -20.60
CA ALA A 112 -18.52 25.00 -19.23
C ALA A 112 -18.73 23.71 -18.43
N GLU A 113 -19.34 22.68 -19.03
CA GLU A 113 -19.49 21.37 -18.39
C GLU A 113 -18.13 20.68 -18.16
N LEU A 114 -17.20 20.81 -19.10
CA LEU A 114 -15.84 20.29 -18.96
C LEU A 114 -15.09 20.99 -17.82
N GLU A 115 -15.21 22.32 -17.71
CA GLU A 115 -14.62 23.11 -16.63
C GLU A 115 -15.20 22.70 -15.26
N GLU A 116 -16.52 22.51 -15.16
CA GLU A 116 -17.17 22.01 -13.95
C GLU A 116 -16.65 20.62 -13.56
N ARG A 117 -16.59 19.67 -14.49
CA ARG A 117 -16.04 18.33 -14.22
C ARG A 117 -14.56 18.36 -13.83
N MET A 118 -13.77 19.23 -14.46
CA MET A 118 -12.34 19.36 -14.18
C MET A 118 -12.10 19.95 -12.78
N THR A 119 -12.92 20.93 -12.37
CA THR A 119 -12.85 21.51 -11.02
C THR A 119 -13.30 20.53 -9.95
N LEU A 120 -14.37 19.76 -10.20
CA LEU A 120 -14.82 18.69 -9.31
C LEU A 120 -13.74 17.62 -9.13
N SER A 121 -13.18 17.12 -10.23
CA SER A 121 -12.09 16.13 -10.21
C SER A 121 -10.85 16.66 -9.48
N ALA A 122 -10.48 17.93 -9.68
CA ALA A 122 -9.36 18.55 -8.97
C ALA A 122 -9.61 18.68 -7.46
N LEU A 123 -10.88 18.87 -7.04
CA LEU A 123 -11.26 18.90 -5.64
C LEU A 123 -11.17 17.50 -5.01
N GLU A 124 -11.72 16.49 -5.69
CA GLU A 124 -11.68 15.08 -5.27
C GLU A 124 -10.23 14.58 -5.15
N ASP A 125 -9.38 14.86 -6.14
CA ASP A 125 -7.94 14.54 -6.08
C ASP A 125 -7.26 15.19 -4.87
N ARG A 126 -7.62 16.44 -4.56
CA ARG A 126 -7.06 17.16 -3.42
C ARG A 126 -7.52 16.57 -2.08
N GLU A 127 -8.76 16.08 -1.99
CA GLU A 127 -9.26 15.37 -0.82
C GLU A 127 -8.60 14.01 -0.65
N ALA A 128 -8.51 13.22 -1.73
CA ALA A 128 -7.80 11.93 -1.73
C ALA A 128 -6.33 12.09 -1.31
N GLN A 129 -5.64 13.13 -1.82
CA GLN A 129 -4.27 13.43 -1.39
C GLN A 129 -4.17 13.80 0.09
N LYS A 130 -5.15 14.53 0.66
CA LYS A 130 -5.17 14.82 2.09
C LYS A 130 -5.36 13.55 2.91
N GLU A 131 -6.29 12.69 2.51
CA GLU A 131 -6.54 11.42 3.20
C GLU A 131 -5.29 10.52 3.19
N ILE A 132 -4.63 10.40 2.03
CA ILE A 132 -3.36 9.66 1.91
C ILE A 132 -2.29 10.25 2.84
N ARG A 133 -2.16 11.58 2.90
CA ARG A 133 -1.19 12.23 3.79
C ARG A 133 -1.49 11.99 5.26
N GLU A 134 -2.76 12.02 5.67
CA GLU A 134 -3.15 11.72 7.05
C GLU A 134 -2.87 10.26 7.40
N LYS A 135 -3.19 9.33 6.49
CA LYS A 135 -2.88 7.91 6.68
C LYS A 135 -1.37 7.68 6.80
N PHE A 136 -0.57 8.29 5.91
CA PHE A 136 0.88 8.21 5.96
C PHE A 136 1.45 8.78 7.27
N LYS A 137 0.88 9.89 7.78
CA LYS A 137 1.26 10.45 9.08
C LYS A 137 0.94 9.50 10.24
N LYS A 138 -0.21 8.83 10.21
CA LYS A 138 -0.55 7.80 11.20
C LYS A 138 0.41 6.61 11.14
N ASP A 139 0.75 6.16 9.94
CA ASP A 139 1.68 5.04 9.73
C ASP A 139 3.10 5.38 10.22
N ILE A 140 3.59 6.60 9.96
CA ILE A 140 4.88 7.07 10.50
C ILE A 140 4.87 7.05 12.03
N ASN A 141 3.80 7.55 12.66
CA ASN A 141 3.70 7.55 14.12
C ASN A 141 3.67 6.12 14.68
N ALA A 142 3.02 5.18 13.99
CA ALA A 142 3.00 3.78 14.37
C ALA A 142 4.41 3.15 14.25
N LEU A 143 5.14 3.46 13.18
CA LEU A 143 6.53 3.02 13.00
C LEU A 143 7.46 3.58 14.07
N ASP A 144 7.33 4.85 14.45
CA ASP A 144 8.11 5.48 15.51
C ASP A 144 7.84 4.83 16.89
N ALA A 145 6.57 4.49 17.15
CA ALA A 145 6.19 3.73 18.34
C ALA A 145 6.78 2.30 18.33
N ILE A 146 6.77 1.62 17.18
CA ILE A 146 7.40 0.30 17.02
C ILE A 146 8.91 0.39 17.27
N GLN A 147 9.59 1.37 16.68
CA GLN A 147 11.02 1.59 16.87
C GLN A 147 11.35 1.84 18.35
N THR A 148 10.56 2.70 19.01
CA THR A 148 10.71 2.99 20.44
C THR A 148 10.52 1.73 21.29
N ASN A 149 9.53 0.91 20.97
CA ASN A 149 9.29 -0.35 21.67
C ASN A 149 10.41 -1.37 21.41
N GLN A 150 10.95 -1.44 20.21
CA GLN A 150 12.10 -2.29 19.88
C GLN A 150 13.36 -1.87 20.66
N ALA A 151 13.62 -0.57 20.78
CA ALA A 151 14.73 -0.05 21.59
C ALA A 151 14.60 -0.45 23.07
N LYS A 152 13.39 -0.30 23.65
CA LYS A 152 13.11 -0.76 25.03
C LYS A 152 13.24 -2.27 25.18
N PHE A 153 12.90 -3.03 24.15
CA PHE A 153 13.00 -4.49 24.17
C PHE A 153 14.45 -4.95 24.15
N LEU A 154 15.31 -4.27 23.37
CA LEU A 154 16.76 -4.49 23.38
C LEU A 154 17.37 -4.18 24.75
N GLU A 155 17.01 -3.05 25.36
CA GLU A 155 17.47 -2.69 26.71
C GLU A 155 17.11 -3.77 27.74
N LYS A 156 15.88 -4.31 27.68
CA LYS A 156 15.48 -5.44 28.54
C LYS A 156 16.25 -6.73 28.28
N PHE A 157 16.70 -6.97 27.05
CA PHE A 157 17.55 -8.11 26.74
C PHE A 157 18.95 -7.95 27.33
N ASP A 158 19.51 -6.75 27.26
CA ASP A 158 20.79 -6.44 27.90
C ASP A 158 20.71 -6.63 29.42
N ASP A 159 19.62 -6.16 30.04
CA ASP A 159 19.33 -6.40 31.47
C ASP A 159 19.23 -7.89 31.79
N LEU A 160 18.54 -8.67 30.94
CA LEU A 160 18.38 -10.12 31.13
C LEU A 160 19.71 -10.86 30.96
N GLU A 161 20.58 -10.44 30.04
CA GLU A 161 21.93 -10.96 29.91
C GLU A 161 22.77 -10.63 31.16
N GLY A 162 22.64 -9.41 31.69
CA GLY A 162 23.24 -9.01 32.97
C GLY A 162 22.81 -9.91 34.12
N TRP A 163 21.49 -10.13 34.27
CA TRP A 163 20.94 -11.02 35.29
C TRP A 163 21.40 -12.47 35.11
N HIS A 164 21.44 -12.97 33.88
CA HIS A 164 21.94 -14.32 33.61
C HIS A 164 23.41 -14.45 34.05
N LYS A 165 24.24 -13.45 33.74
CA LYS A 165 25.65 -13.43 34.15
C LYS A 165 25.82 -13.41 35.67
N ASP A 166 25.01 -12.63 36.37
CA ASP A 166 25.05 -12.54 37.83
C ASP A 166 24.55 -13.83 38.50
N VAL A 167 23.45 -14.41 38.01
CA VAL A 167 22.95 -15.73 38.46
C VAL A 167 23.99 -16.80 38.21
N SER A 168 24.64 -16.80 37.05
CA SER A 168 25.67 -17.78 36.72
C SER A 168 26.87 -17.68 37.65
N LYS A 169 27.30 -16.46 38.02
CA LYS A 169 28.37 -16.24 39.01
C LYS A 169 27.97 -16.72 40.41
N GLU A 170 26.76 -16.40 40.85
CA GLU A 170 26.25 -16.86 42.15
C GLU A 170 26.13 -18.39 42.19
N PHE A 171 25.72 -19.01 41.09
CA PHE A 171 25.66 -20.47 40.97
C PHE A 171 27.06 -21.09 40.99
N GLU A 172 28.02 -20.47 40.32
CA GLU A 172 29.42 -20.89 40.34
C GLU A 172 30.02 -20.75 41.73
N HIS A 173 29.74 -19.65 42.45
CA HIS A 173 30.14 -19.45 43.84
C HIS A 173 29.50 -20.48 44.79
N PHE A 174 28.20 -20.75 44.64
CA PHE A 174 27.50 -21.79 45.38
C PHE A 174 28.15 -23.16 45.18
N THR A 175 28.44 -23.51 43.92
CA THR A 175 28.99 -24.82 43.55
C THR A 175 30.45 -24.98 43.97
N ALA A 176 31.26 -23.94 43.83
CA ALA A 176 32.71 -24.01 44.07
C ALA A 176 33.10 -23.74 45.53
N VAL A 177 32.29 -22.99 46.29
CA VAL A 177 32.61 -22.57 47.66
C VAL A 177 31.65 -23.19 48.66
N GLN A 178 30.34 -22.95 48.52
CA GLN A 178 29.37 -23.33 49.55
C GLN A 178 29.10 -24.84 49.62
N MET A 179 29.03 -25.53 48.47
CA MET A 179 28.85 -26.99 48.42
C MET A 179 30.04 -27.74 49.06
N PRO A 180 31.30 -27.41 48.73
CA PRO A 180 32.46 -27.99 49.41
C PRO A 180 32.54 -27.65 50.90
N GLU A 181 32.16 -26.43 51.31
CA GLU A 181 32.09 -26.08 52.73
C GLU A 181 31.05 -26.91 53.47
N LEU A 182 29.87 -27.12 52.88
CA LEU A 182 28.84 -27.98 53.44
C LEU A 182 29.32 -29.42 53.58
N ASP A 183 29.95 -29.98 52.55
CA ASP A 183 30.53 -31.33 52.59
C ASP A 183 31.59 -31.47 53.68
N ASN A 184 32.44 -30.45 53.85
CA ASN A 184 33.48 -30.40 54.87
C ASN A 184 32.88 -30.29 56.29
N VAL A 185 31.79 -29.54 56.46
CA VAL A 185 31.04 -29.46 57.73
C VAL A 185 30.37 -30.80 58.05
N VAL A 186 29.79 -31.48 57.05
CA VAL A 186 29.18 -32.81 57.19
C VAL A 186 30.24 -33.84 57.57
N HIS A 187 31.40 -33.86 56.91
CA HIS A 187 32.51 -34.75 57.25
C HIS A 187 33.02 -34.51 58.67
N LYS A 188 33.16 -33.25 59.10
CA LYS A 188 33.51 -32.91 60.49
C LYS A 188 32.48 -33.41 61.51
N HIS A 189 31.18 -33.34 61.19
CA HIS A 189 30.14 -33.88 62.07
C HIS A 189 30.17 -35.41 62.12
N ILE A 190 30.41 -36.09 60.99
CA ILE A 190 30.59 -37.54 60.94
C ILE A 190 31.81 -37.96 61.78
N ASP A 191 32.94 -37.25 61.65
CA ASP A 191 34.13 -37.52 62.45
C ASP A 191 33.91 -37.27 63.95
N MET A 192 33.19 -36.19 64.31
CA MET A 192 32.81 -35.94 65.70
C MET A 192 31.91 -37.04 66.28
N LEU A 193 30.92 -37.50 65.52
CA LEU A 193 30.05 -38.62 65.94
C LEU A 193 30.85 -39.91 66.12
N ARG A 194 31.79 -40.19 65.21
CA ARG A 194 32.67 -41.36 65.29
C ARG A 194 33.59 -41.29 66.52
N ILE A 195 34.16 -40.13 66.83
CA ILE A 195 35.00 -39.92 68.03
C ILE A 195 34.15 -40.09 69.30
N ALA A 196 32.95 -39.52 69.34
CA ALA A 196 32.05 -39.63 70.48
C ALA A 196 31.61 -41.09 70.72
N GLU A 197 31.27 -41.83 69.67
CA GLU A 197 30.91 -43.25 69.75
C GLU A 197 32.09 -44.09 70.27
N GLN A 198 33.30 -43.82 69.80
CA GLN A 198 34.49 -44.53 70.23
C GLN A 198 34.90 -44.20 71.69
N ASP A 199 34.73 -42.95 72.12
CA ASP A 199 34.93 -42.58 73.53
C ASP A 199 33.88 -43.25 74.44
N HIS A 200 32.62 -43.27 74.02
CA HIS A 200 31.55 -43.94 74.76
C HIS A 200 31.79 -45.45 74.89
N TYR A 201 32.26 -46.10 73.83
CA TYR A 201 32.68 -47.51 73.86
C TYR A 201 33.85 -47.73 74.84
N ASN A 202 34.85 -46.85 74.84
CA ASN A 202 35.99 -46.93 75.76
C ASN A 202 35.56 -46.75 77.22
N GLN A 203 34.65 -45.82 77.51
CA GLN A 203 34.09 -45.61 78.84
C GLN A 203 33.30 -46.84 79.32
N LEU A 204 32.45 -47.42 78.46
CA LEU A 204 31.73 -48.66 78.73
C LEU A 204 32.68 -49.83 79.03
N LYS A 205 33.72 -49.99 78.22
CA LYS A 205 34.75 -51.01 78.43
C LYS A 205 35.44 -50.84 79.78
N LYS A 206 35.84 -49.61 80.13
CA LYS A 206 36.50 -49.29 81.40
C LYS A 206 35.58 -49.51 82.60
N MET A 207 34.29 -49.21 82.48
CA MET A 207 33.29 -49.47 83.50
C MET A 207 33.07 -50.97 83.72
N ILE A 208 33.04 -51.76 82.64
CA ILE A 208 32.95 -53.22 82.71
C ILE A 208 34.21 -53.82 83.37
N GLU A 209 35.41 -53.39 82.98
CA GLU A 209 36.68 -53.83 83.59
C GLU A 209 36.74 -53.52 85.09
N ASN A 210 36.33 -52.32 85.49
CA ASN A 210 36.28 -51.92 86.90
C ASN A 210 35.24 -52.73 87.71
N SER A 211 34.08 -53.02 87.12
CA SER A 211 33.05 -53.84 87.76
C SER A 211 33.47 -55.30 87.88
N MET A 212 34.21 -55.83 86.89
CA MET A 212 34.77 -57.18 86.92
C MET A 212 35.87 -57.35 87.99
N HIS A 213 36.69 -56.32 88.22
CA HIS A 213 37.68 -56.33 89.30
C HIS A 213 37.05 -56.26 90.70
N SER A 214 35.91 -55.59 90.87
CA SER A 214 35.20 -55.52 92.16
C SER A 214 34.59 -56.86 92.62
N LYS A 215 34.42 -57.84 91.71
CA LYS A 215 33.89 -59.17 92.05
C LYS A 215 34.96 -60.17 92.53
N GLN A 216 36.25 -59.90 92.32
CA GLN A 216 37.34 -60.83 92.71
C GLN A 216 37.78 -60.65 94.18
N THR A 217 37.49 -59.51 94.81
CA THR A 217 38.05 -59.15 96.14
C THR A 217 37.13 -59.42 97.33
N ILE A 218 35.87 -59.80 97.10
CA ILE A 218 34.87 -60.00 98.17
C ILE A 218 34.96 -61.42 98.79
N SER A 219 35.69 -62.35 98.15
CA SER A 219 35.82 -63.74 98.63
C SER A 219 36.91 -63.95 99.69
N ASP A 220 37.91 -63.07 99.77
CA ASP A 220 39.06 -63.23 100.68
C ASP A 220 38.86 -62.59 102.06
N GLU A 221 37.89 -61.68 102.20
CA GLU A 221 37.63 -60.97 103.47
C GLU A 221 36.72 -61.75 104.44
N MET A 222 35.94 -62.72 103.93
CA MET A 222 35.00 -63.49 104.75
C MET A 222 35.69 -64.57 105.63
N SER A 223 36.87 -65.04 105.22
CA SER A 223 37.62 -66.09 105.93
C SER A 223 38.46 -65.57 107.11
N LYS A 224 38.73 -64.25 107.17
CA LYS A 224 39.49 -63.63 108.27
C LYS A 224 38.60 -63.16 109.44
N LEU A 225 37.29 -63.10 109.23
CA LEU A 225 36.33 -62.63 110.24
C LEU A 225 36.03 -63.68 111.33
N GLN A 226 36.25 -64.96 111.04
CA GLN A 226 35.93 -66.08 111.93
C GLN A 226 36.95 -66.28 113.05
N GLU A 227 38.20 -65.83 112.86
CA GLU A 227 39.30 -65.96 113.83
C GLU A 227 39.27 -64.83 114.89
N SER A 228 38.64 -63.69 114.57
CA SER A 228 38.56 -62.52 115.47
C SER A 228 37.52 -62.68 116.60
N MET A 229 36.62 -63.66 116.50
CA MET A 229 35.51 -63.88 117.45
C MET A 229 35.91 -64.52 118.79
N GLN A 230 37.18 -64.88 119.02
CA GLN A 230 37.62 -65.55 120.25
C GLN A 230 38.18 -64.61 121.33
N SER A 231 38.34 -63.31 121.06
CA SER A 231 39.05 -62.37 121.95
C SER A 231 38.14 -61.39 122.70
N MET A 232 36.83 -61.68 122.79
CA MET A 232 35.84 -60.84 123.49
C MET A 232 35.86 -61.10 125.02
N LYS A 233 36.74 -60.42 125.78
CA LYS A 233 36.72 -60.49 127.26
C LYS A 233 37.00 -59.18 128.04
N SER A 234 37.16 -58.01 127.41
CA SER A 234 37.40 -56.72 128.13
C SER A 234 36.34 -55.64 127.86
N LEU A 235 35.07 -56.05 127.88
CA LEU A 235 33.98 -55.49 127.08
C LEU A 235 33.35 -54.14 127.51
N SER A 236 33.62 -53.50 128.65
CA SER A 236 32.74 -52.39 129.10
C SER A 236 33.21 -50.96 128.75
N ASP A 237 34.50 -50.63 128.91
CA ASP A 237 35.01 -49.27 128.66
C ASP A 237 35.37 -49.05 127.18
N ASP A 238 35.70 -50.14 126.49
CA ASP A 238 35.96 -50.15 125.06
C ASP A 238 34.67 -49.99 124.25
N ILE A 239 33.49 -50.37 124.75
CA ILE A 239 32.21 -50.21 124.04
C ILE A 239 31.88 -48.73 123.79
N ALA A 240 32.06 -47.85 124.77
CA ALA A 240 31.71 -46.43 124.58
C ALA A 240 32.66 -45.72 123.61
N LYS A 241 33.97 -46.03 123.68
CA LYS A 241 34.99 -45.54 122.73
C LYS A 241 34.84 -46.18 121.35
N ALA A 242 34.47 -47.46 121.27
CA ALA A 242 34.25 -48.16 120.01
C ALA A 242 32.96 -47.70 119.33
N ILE A 243 31.86 -47.49 120.06
CA ILE A 243 30.62 -46.93 119.51
C ILE A 243 30.89 -45.52 118.98
N THR A 244 31.50 -44.64 119.76
CA THR A 244 31.79 -43.27 119.28
C THR A 244 32.74 -43.27 118.09
N ARG A 245 33.79 -44.09 118.08
CA ARG A 245 34.72 -44.20 116.95
C ARG A 245 34.07 -44.83 115.72
N HIS A 246 33.28 -45.89 115.89
CA HIS A 246 32.58 -46.59 114.81
C HIS A 246 31.46 -45.73 114.23
N THR A 247 30.65 -45.07 115.06
CA THR A 247 29.61 -44.14 114.61
C THR A 247 30.23 -42.95 113.90
N LEU A 248 31.35 -42.40 114.37
CA LEU A 248 32.04 -41.29 113.72
C LEU A 248 32.72 -41.72 112.41
N GLN A 249 33.24 -42.94 112.34
CA GLN A 249 33.84 -43.50 111.12
C GLN A 249 32.78 -43.88 110.09
N GLN A 250 31.61 -44.40 110.51
CA GLN A 250 30.47 -44.62 109.63
C GLN A 250 29.81 -43.32 109.19
N LEU A 251 29.64 -42.32 110.07
CA LEU A 251 29.19 -40.99 109.66
C LEU A 251 30.18 -40.37 108.69
N SER A 252 31.49 -40.51 108.91
CA SER A 252 32.51 -40.03 107.98
C SER A 252 32.43 -40.73 106.62
N GLY A 253 32.22 -42.05 106.61
CA GLY A 253 32.02 -42.83 105.38
C GLY A 253 30.76 -42.41 104.63
N VAL A 254 29.64 -42.27 105.33
CA VAL A 254 28.36 -41.81 104.76
C VAL A 254 28.45 -40.37 104.28
N THR A 255 29.13 -39.49 105.01
CA THR A 255 29.33 -38.09 104.61
C THR A 255 30.21 -37.99 103.36
N LYS A 256 31.27 -38.80 103.24
CA LYS A 256 32.10 -38.87 102.03
C LYS A 256 31.35 -39.46 100.83
N ALA A 257 30.54 -40.49 101.05
CA ALA A 257 29.69 -41.05 100.00
C ALA A 257 28.66 -40.02 99.51
N PHE A 258 28.01 -39.33 100.45
CA PHE A 258 27.06 -38.25 100.17
C PHE A 258 27.73 -37.06 99.47
N GLU A 259 28.93 -36.67 99.88
CA GLU A 259 29.72 -35.64 99.20
C GLU A 259 30.08 -36.06 97.76
N GLY A 260 30.44 -37.34 97.56
CA GLY A 260 30.65 -37.90 96.23
C GLY A 260 29.39 -37.84 95.35
N GLU A 261 28.22 -38.18 95.89
CA GLU A 261 26.95 -38.05 95.19
C GLU A 261 26.58 -36.60 94.91
N ILE A 262 26.81 -35.66 95.84
CA ILE A 262 26.58 -34.23 95.63
C ILE A 262 27.48 -33.69 94.51
N ILE A 263 28.74 -34.10 94.45
CA ILE A 263 29.68 -33.70 93.39
C ILE A 263 29.23 -34.28 92.03
N ALA A 264 28.82 -35.55 92.00
CA ALA A 264 28.27 -36.17 90.80
C ALA A 264 26.99 -35.46 90.33
N LEU A 265 26.08 -35.13 91.25
CA LEU A 265 24.85 -34.40 90.98
C LEU A 265 25.14 -32.99 90.46
N LYS A 266 26.12 -32.29 91.06
CA LYS A 266 26.55 -30.95 90.60
C LYS A 266 27.10 -31.03 89.17
N SER A 267 27.96 -32.01 88.88
CA SER A 267 28.50 -32.25 87.54
C SER A 267 27.37 -32.51 86.53
N HIS A 268 26.40 -33.35 86.91
CA HIS A 268 25.25 -33.63 86.06
C HIS A 268 24.36 -32.40 85.83
N ALA A 269 24.12 -31.59 86.87
CA ALA A 269 23.38 -30.34 86.77
C ALA A 269 24.09 -29.30 85.89
N GLU A 270 25.42 -29.22 85.93
CA GLU A 270 26.20 -28.36 85.03
C GLU A 270 26.15 -28.88 83.58
N GLY A 271 26.18 -30.19 83.37
CA GLY A 271 25.96 -30.81 82.07
C GLY A 271 24.58 -30.45 81.50
N VAL A 272 23.51 -30.63 82.28
CA VAL A 272 22.15 -30.26 81.90
C VAL A 272 22.04 -28.76 81.59
N LYS A 273 22.64 -27.89 82.40
CA LYS A 273 22.66 -26.45 82.16
C LYS A 273 23.33 -26.10 80.82
N THR A 274 24.43 -26.76 80.51
CA THR A 274 25.17 -26.56 79.25
C THR A 274 24.33 -27.02 78.06
N SER A 275 23.73 -28.22 78.13
CA SER A 275 22.83 -28.72 77.08
C SER A 275 21.59 -27.85 76.90
N LEU A 276 21.06 -27.27 77.98
CA LEU A 276 19.92 -26.34 77.90
C LEU A 276 20.31 -25.05 77.17
N SER A 277 21.50 -24.50 77.49
CA SER A 277 22.02 -23.29 76.83
C SER A 277 22.34 -23.52 75.35
N GLU A 278 22.86 -24.70 75.00
CA GLU A 278 23.07 -25.11 73.61
C GLU A 278 21.73 -25.32 72.88
N GLY A 279 20.74 -25.90 73.56
CA GLY A 279 19.37 -26.04 73.08
C GLY A 279 18.71 -24.68 72.79
N GLU A 280 18.94 -23.69 73.66
CA GLU A 280 18.39 -22.34 73.49
C GLU A 280 19.06 -21.60 72.31
N ASN A 281 20.37 -21.77 72.13
CA ASN A 281 21.09 -21.24 70.98
C ASN A 281 20.65 -21.88 69.65
N THR A 282 20.45 -23.21 69.64
CA THR A 282 19.95 -23.91 68.44
C THR A 282 18.51 -23.50 68.11
N LEU A 283 17.64 -23.34 69.10
CA LEU A 283 16.30 -22.77 68.92
C LEU A 283 16.34 -21.33 68.37
N GLY A 284 17.27 -20.51 68.87
CA GLY A 284 17.51 -19.16 68.35
C GLY A 284 17.87 -19.16 66.87
N ALA A 285 18.76 -20.06 66.44
CA ALA A 285 19.15 -20.23 65.04
C ALA A 285 18.01 -20.76 64.15
N ILE A 286 17.22 -21.72 64.64
CA ILE A 286 16.03 -22.24 63.94
C ILE A 286 15.01 -21.14 63.72
N ARG A 287 14.81 -20.27 64.73
CA ARG A 287 13.88 -19.14 64.62
C ARG A 287 14.31 -18.16 63.53
N THR A 288 15.58 -17.76 63.49
CA THR A 288 16.10 -16.84 62.45
C THR A 288 16.02 -17.46 61.06
N GLN A 289 16.35 -18.75 60.91
CA GLN A 289 16.14 -19.45 59.63
C GLN A 289 14.66 -19.52 59.23
N SER A 290 13.76 -19.78 60.17
CA SER A 290 12.32 -19.83 59.90
C SER A 290 11.77 -18.47 59.46
N GLU A 291 12.22 -17.37 60.07
CA GLU A 291 11.88 -16.01 59.65
C GLU A 291 12.40 -15.71 58.23
N MET A 292 13.60 -16.19 57.87
CA MET A 292 14.15 -16.06 56.52
C MET A 292 13.33 -16.86 55.49
N ILE A 293 13.00 -18.12 55.80
CA ILE A 293 12.16 -18.97 54.95
C ILE A 293 10.80 -18.31 54.74
N MET A 294 10.20 -17.75 55.79
CA MET A 294 8.90 -17.08 55.69
C MET A 294 8.96 -15.84 54.77
N LYS A 295 10.03 -15.04 54.85
CA LYS A 295 10.25 -13.92 53.92
C LYS A 295 10.43 -14.40 52.47
N GLN A 296 11.20 -15.47 52.26
CA GLN A 296 11.32 -16.06 50.93
C GLN A 296 10.00 -16.64 50.40
N MET A 297 9.18 -17.24 51.27
CA MET A 297 7.88 -17.79 50.91
C MET A 297 6.91 -16.68 50.47
N VAL A 298 6.91 -15.54 51.17
CA VAL A 298 6.13 -14.36 50.77
C VAL A 298 6.60 -13.84 49.41
N LEU A 299 7.92 -13.67 49.21
CA LEU A 299 8.48 -13.24 47.92
C LEU A 299 8.13 -14.21 46.78
N SER A 300 8.23 -15.51 47.04
CA SER A 300 7.88 -16.57 46.07
C SER A 300 6.39 -16.53 45.73
N SER A 301 5.52 -16.33 46.72
CA SER A 301 4.08 -16.19 46.51
C SER A 301 3.74 -14.96 45.67
N THR A 302 4.41 -13.83 45.89
CA THR A 302 4.21 -12.61 45.10
C THR A 302 4.64 -12.84 43.64
N ARG A 303 5.82 -13.43 43.42
CA ARG A 303 6.29 -13.80 42.07
C ARG A 303 5.35 -14.78 41.37
N MET A 304 4.80 -15.75 42.09
CA MET A 304 3.85 -16.71 41.53
C MET A 304 2.55 -16.02 41.09
N LYS A 305 2.10 -15.00 41.83
CA LYS A 305 0.93 -14.20 41.46
C LYS A 305 1.19 -13.37 40.20
N GLU A 306 2.34 -12.72 40.12
CA GLU A 306 2.76 -11.96 38.92
C GLU A 306 2.89 -12.88 37.70
N LEU A 307 3.48 -14.07 37.85
CA LEU A 307 3.56 -15.07 36.77
C LEU A 307 2.18 -15.52 36.32
N LYS A 308 1.22 -15.67 37.23
CA LYS A 308 -0.16 -16.01 36.89
C LYS A 308 -0.83 -14.90 36.08
N GLU A 309 -0.70 -13.65 36.50
CA GLU A 309 -1.22 -12.49 35.75
C GLU A 309 -0.58 -12.37 34.36
N GLN A 310 0.73 -12.58 34.23
CA GLN A 310 1.41 -12.61 32.93
C GLN A 310 0.93 -13.76 32.04
N ASN A 311 0.67 -14.94 32.62
CA ASN A 311 0.17 -16.09 31.89
C ASN A 311 -1.29 -15.93 31.44
N GLU A 312 -2.13 -15.23 32.21
CA GLU A 312 -3.47 -14.84 31.79
C GLU A 312 -3.39 -13.84 30.61
N GLY A 313 -2.48 -12.87 30.65
CA GLY A 313 -2.25 -11.95 29.53
C GLY A 313 -1.78 -12.62 28.23
N LEU A 314 -1.09 -13.76 28.31
CA LEU A 314 -0.74 -14.58 27.13
C LEU A 314 -1.97 -15.20 26.45
N TYR A 315 -3.02 -15.50 27.21
CA TYR A 315 -4.27 -16.04 26.67
C TYR A 315 -5.03 -14.99 25.85
N ASP A 316 -4.96 -13.74 26.27
CA ASP A 316 -5.52 -12.60 25.53
C ASP A 316 -4.79 -12.38 24.21
N ILE A 317 -3.45 -12.49 24.21
CA ILE A 317 -2.64 -12.41 22.98
C ILE A 317 -3.02 -13.51 21.99
N TYR A 318 -3.24 -14.74 22.47
CA TYR A 318 -3.69 -15.84 21.60
C TYR A 318 -5.06 -15.55 20.96
N SER A 319 -5.97 -14.95 21.71
CA SER A 319 -7.29 -14.55 21.20
C SER A 319 -7.18 -13.46 20.13
N ILE A 320 -6.31 -12.46 20.34
CA ILE A 320 -6.02 -11.41 19.36
C ILE A 320 -5.41 -12.01 18.08
N ILE A 321 -4.46 -12.93 18.21
CA ILE A 321 -3.84 -13.60 17.05
C ILE A 321 -4.89 -14.38 16.25
N LYS A 322 -5.83 -15.05 16.93
CA LYS A 322 -6.91 -15.80 16.27
C LYS A 322 -7.84 -14.89 15.47
N GLU A 323 -8.20 -13.74 16.03
CA GLU A 323 -9.02 -12.72 15.35
C GLU A 323 -8.27 -12.15 14.13
N LEU A 324 -6.99 -11.80 14.30
CA LEU A 324 -6.13 -11.36 13.20
C LEU A 324 -6.03 -12.40 12.07
N MET A 325 -5.93 -13.69 12.42
CA MET A 325 -5.88 -14.79 11.44
C MET A 325 -7.17 -14.85 10.61
N SER A 326 -8.32 -14.63 11.26
CA SER A 326 -9.63 -14.56 10.60
C SER A 326 -9.70 -13.39 9.63
N ASP A 327 -9.24 -12.20 10.06
CA ASP A 327 -9.22 -11.01 9.20
C ASP A 327 -8.30 -11.19 7.99
N ILE A 328 -7.12 -11.80 8.18
CA ILE A 328 -6.21 -12.15 7.09
C ILE A 328 -6.88 -13.10 6.09
N GLU A 329 -7.68 -14.04 6.56
CA GLU A 329 -8.37 -15.01 5.71
C GLU A 329 -9.45 -14.32 4.86
N VAL A 330 -10.18 -13.37 5.44
CA VAL A 330 -11.15 -12.52 4.72
C VAL A 330 -10.46 -11.66 3.66
N ILE A 331 -9.37 -10.96 4.03
CA ILE A 331 -8.60 -10.13 3.08
C ILE A 331 -8.05 -10.97 1.92
N ARG A 332 -7.58 -12.19 2.21
CA ARG A 332 -7.12 -13.12 1.18
C ARG A 332 -8.24 -13.50 0.22
N ALA A 333 -9.45 -13.78 0.72
CA ALA A 333 -10.59 -14.10 -0.11
C ALA A 333 -10.97 -12.93 -1.03
N ASP A 334 -10.98 -11.70 -0.50
CA ASP A 334 -11.24 -10.49 -1.28
C ASP A 334 -10.17 -10.24 -2.33
N TYR A 335 -8.89 -10.48 -2.00
CA TYR A 335 -7.80 -10.38 -2.97
C TYR A 335 -7.95 -11.35 -4.14
N VAL A 336 -8.29 -12.62 -3.85
CA VAL A 336 -8.54 -13.63 -4.89
C VAL A 336 -9.73 -13.23 -5.77
N LYS A 337 -10.79 -12.66 -5.17
CA LYS A 337 -11.94 -12.14 -5.91
C LYS A 337 -11.55 -10.98 -6.81
N ALA A 338 -10.83 -9.99 -6.29
CA ALA A 338 -10.33 -8.85 -7.07
C ALA A 338 -9.43 -9.31 -8.23
N GLN A 339 -8.54 -10.28 -7.99
CA GLN A 339 -7.69 -10.88 -9.01
C GLN A 339 -8.53 -11.55 -10.13
N SER A 340 -9.59 -12.28 -9.75
CA SER A 340 -10.49 -12.90 -10.73
C SER A 340 -11.22 -11.87 -11.59
N GLN A 341 -11.67 -10.77 -10.98
CA GLN A 341 -12.34 -9.67 -11.67
C GLN A 341 -11.39 -8.93 -12.62
N LEU A 342 -10.16 -8.66 -12.18
CA LEU A 342 -9.10 -8.08 -13.03
C LEU A 342 -8.80 -8.97 -14.23
N SER A 343 -8.74 -10.29 -14.02
CA SER A 343 -8.53 -11.23 -15.12
C SER A 343 -9.70 -11.22 -16.12
N ALA A 344 -10.94 -11.11 -15.63
CA ALA A 344 -12.13 -10.98 -16.48
C ALA A 344 -12.10 -9.68 -17.29
N ILE A 345 -11.83 -8.54 -16.65
CA ILE A 345 -11.71 -7.23 -17.30
C ILE A 345 -10.59 -7.26 -18.35
N SER A 346 -9.43 -7.84 -18.03
CA SER A 346 -8.32 -7.97 -18.98
C SER A 346 -8.71 -8.80 -20.22
N LYS A 347 -9.54 -9.83 -20.04
CA LYS A 347 -10.06 -10.64 -21.14
C LYS A 347 -11.05 -9.83 -21.99
N GLU A 348 -11.99 -9.13 -21.38
CA GLU A 348 -12.93 -8.24 -22.09
C GLU A 348 -12.19 -7.16 -22.89
N PHE A 349 -11.19 -6.51 -22.30
CA PHE A 349 -10.37 -5.51 -23.01
C PHE A 349 -9.74 -6.08 -24.28
N LYS A 350 -9.17 -7.29 -24.19
CA LYS A 350 -8.55 -7.95 -25.34
C LYS A 350 -9.56 -8.33 -26.41
N GLU A 351 -10.79 -8.67 -26.00
CA GLU A 351 -11.88 -9.00 -26.91
C GLU A 351 -12.40 -7.75 -27.63
N VAL A 352 -12.56 -6.63 -26.90
CA VAL A 352 -12.91 -5.32 -27.46
C VAL A 352 -11.83 -4.80 -28.41
N GLU A 353 -10.54 -4.92 -28.04
CA GLU A 353 -9.41 -4.55 -28.90
C GLU A 353 -9.43 -5.33 -30.22
N ASN A 354 -9.60 -6.65 -30.16
CA ASN A 354 -9.71 -7.48 -31.36
C ASN A 354 -10.92 -7.12 -32.21
N GLN A 355 -12.07 -6.84 -31.59
CA GLN A 355 -13.28 -6.45 -32.29
C GLN A 355 -13.11 -5.10 -33.00
N GLN A 356 -12.54 -4.10 -32.33
CA GLN A 356 -12.22 -2.81 -32.94
C GLN A 356 -11.24 -2.97 -34.10
N MET A 357 -10.23 -3.83 -33.97
CA MET A 357 -9.28 -4.08 -35.03
C MET A 357 -9.94 -4.71 -36.27
N GLU A 358 -10.88 -5.64 -36.07
CA GLU A 358 -11.65 -6.20 -37.19
C GLU A 358 -12.65 -5.22 -37.80
N ASP A 359 -13.32 -4.40 -36.99
CA ASP A 359 -14.23 -3.38 -37.52
C ASP A 359 -13.46 -2.32 -38.32
N MET A 360 -12.27 -1.91 -37.85
CA MET A 360 -11.38 -1.01 -38.58
C MET A 360 -10.87 -1.64 -39.89
N LYS A 361 -10.59 -2.95 -39.90
CA LYS A 361 -10.22 -3.67 -41.12
C LYS A 361 -11.36 -3.71 -42.14
N LYS A 362 -12.60 -3.94 -41.71
CA LYS A 362 -13.79 -3.84 -42.57
C LYS A 362 -13.98 -2.43 -43.12
N GLU A 363 -13.78 -1.38 -42.33
CA GLU A 363 -13.84 -0.01 -42.80
C GLU A 363 -12.76 0.28 -43.85
N ILE A 364 -11.54 -0.23 -43.67
CA ILE A 364 -10.46 -0.12 -44.66
C ILE A 364 -10.82 -0.86 -45.96
N GLU A 365 -11.42 -2.05 -45.88
CA GLU A 365 -11.90 -2.79 -47.06
C GLU A 365 -13.03 -2.05 -47.78
N ALA A 366 -13.99 -1.49 -47.03
CA ALA A 366 -15.07 -0.67 -47.58
C ALA A 366 -14.55 0.61 -48.24
N LEU A 367 -13.54 1.25 -47.63
CA LEU A 367 -12.87 2.41 -48.21
C LEU A 367 -12.11 2.02 -49.48
N SER A 368 -11.37 0.91 -49.47
CA SER A 368 -10.62 0.39 -50.61
C SER A 368 -11.52 0.06 -51.80
N THR A 369 -12.65 -0.61 -51.56
CA THR A 369 -13.66 -0.90 -52.59
C THR A 369 -14.30 0.39 -53.14
N THR A 370 -14.64 1.34 -52.27
CA THR A 370 -15.16 2.65 -52.69
C THR A 370 -14.14 3.43 -53.52
N LEU A 371 -12.88 3.44 -53.11
CA LEU A 371 -11.79 4.10 -53.82
C LEU A 371 -11.58 3.47 -55.19
N SER A 372 -11.58 2.13 -55.26
CA SER A 372 -11.45 1.37 -56.51
C SER A 372 -12.60 1.70 -57.47
N ALA A 373 -13.85 1.68 -56.99
CA ALA A 373 -15.01 2.07 -57.79
C ALA A 373 -14.92 3.53 -58.28
N LYS A 374 -14.38 4.44 -57.47
CA LYS A 374 -14.19 5.84 -57.84
C LYS A 374 -13.06 6.03 -58.86
N ILE A 375 -11.99 5.24 -58.75
CA ILE A 375 -10.91 5.18 -59.73
C ILE A 375 -11.45 4.64 -61.06
N ASP A 376 -12.18 3.53 -61.05
CA ASP A 376 -12.78 2.94 -62.25
C ASP A 376 -13.75 3.90 -62.93
N ASN A 377 -14.58 4.60 -62.15
CA ASN A 377 -15.49 5.62 -62.69
C ASN A 377 -14.71 6.82 -63.26
N SER A 378 -13.60 7.21 -62.63
CA SER A 378 -12.73 8.28 -63.14
C SER A 378 -11.99 7.85 -64.41
N LEU A 379 -11.55 6.60 -64.50
CA LEU A 379 -10.95 6.00 -65.69
C LEU A 379 -11.96 5.87 -66.83
N LEU A 380 -13.20 5.48 -66.55
CA LEU A 380 -14.29 5.45 -67.52
C LEU A 380 -14.59 6.85 -68.06
N LYS A 381 -14.69 7.87 -67.20
CA LYS A 381 -14.88 9.26 -67.62
C LYS A 381 -13.70 9.80 -68.43
N LEU A 382 -12.47 9.41 -68.08
CA LEU A 382 -11.29 9.74 -68.86
C LEU A 382 -11.35 9.06 -70.24
N HIS A 383 -11.75 7.79 -70.29
CA HIS A 383 -11.87 7.03 -71.53
C HIS A 383 -12.97 7.58 -72.44
N GLU A 384 -14.13 7.96 -71.89
CA GLU A 384 -15.17 8.71 -72.64
C GLU A 384 -14.65 10.04 -73.16
N HIS A 385 -13.88 10.79 -72.36
CA HIS A 385 -13.25 12.03 -72.83
C HIS A 385 -12.23 11.81 -73.95
N TYR A 386 -11.52 10.68 -73.94
CA TYR A 386 -10.59 10.32 -75.01
C TYR A 386 -11.31 9.89 -76.29
N HIS A 387 -12.44 9.19 -76.23
CA HIS A 387 -13.24 8.89 -77.42
C HIS A 387 -13.90 10.11 -78.04
N ILE A 388 -14.32 11.10 -77.23
CA ILE A 388 -14.80 12.39 -77.75
C ILE A 388 -13.65 13.18 -78.43
N ALA A 389 -12.42 13.05 -77.93
CA ALA A 389 -11.25 13.63 -78.59
C ALA A 389 -10.82 12.86 -79.85
N GLU A 390 -11.05 11.55 -79.93
CA GLU A 390 -10.75 10.71 -81.10
C GLU A 390 -11.71 10.96 -82.27
N GLU A 391 -13.00 11.19 -82.02
CA GLU A 391 -13.97 11.57 -83.06
C GLU A 391 -13.63 12.93 -83.70
N ASP A 392 -13.30 13.93 -82.89
CA ASP A 392 -13.00 15.29 -83.39
C ASP A 392 -11.62 15.37 -84.09
N ILE A 393 -10.64 14.57 -83.66
CA ILE A 393 -9.34 14.44 -84.34
C ILE A 393 -9.50 13.68 -85.67
N THR A 394 -10.36 12.66 -85.74
CA THR A 394 -10.56 11.86 -86.96
C THR A 394 -11.30 12.65 -88.05
N ASP A 395 -12.26 13.49 -87.69
CA ASP A 395 -12.93 14.38 -88.64
C ASP A 395 -12.07 15.57 -89.06
N SER A 396 -11.26 16.12 -88.15
CA SER A 396 -10.26 17.15 -88.48
C SER A 396 -9.16 16.62 -89.41
N VAL A 397 -8.70 15.38 -89.21
CA VAL A 397 -7.72 14.71 -90.09
C VAL A 397 -8.34 14.32 -91.43
N LYS A 398 -9.61 13.89 -91.48
CA LYS A 398 -10.35 13.68 -92.74
C LYS A 398 -10.55 14.98 -93.52
N ILE A 399 -10.87 16.09 -92.86
CA ILE A 399 -11.04 17.40 -93.51
C ILE A 399 -9.70 17.91 -94.03
N LEU A 400 -8.60 17.75 -93.30
CA LEU A 400 -7.25 18.08 -93.76
C LEU A 400 -6.79 17.20 -94.93
N ALA A 401 -7.06 15.89 -94.89
CA ALA A 401 -6.76 14.98 -95.99
C ALA A 401 -7.58 15.30 -97.26
N LYS A 402 -8.87 15.66 -97.10
CA LYS A 402 -9.74 16.07 -98.22
C LYS A 402 -9.34 17.43 -98.80
N LYS A 403 -8.85 18.35 -97.97
CA LYS A 403 -8.31 19.65 -98.40
C LYS A 403 -6.96 19.51 -99.11
N ALA A 404 -6.12 18.56 -98.71
CA ALA A 404 -4.87 18.22 -99.41
C ALA A 404 -5.10 17.52 -100.77
N GLN A 405 -6.12 16.68 -100.89
CA GLN A 405 -6.54 16.10 -102.19
C GLN A 405 -7.12 17.17 -103.13
N LEU A 406 -7.91 18.11 -102.62
CA LEU A 406 -8.44 19.22 -103.42
C LEU A 406 -7.35 20.20 -103.86
N GLN A 407 -6.26 20.36 -103.09
CA GLN A 407 -5.10 21.16 -103.52
C GLN A 407 -4.21 20.46 -104.56
N ARG A 408 -4.23 19.13 -104.68
CA ARG A 408 -3.58 18.42 -105.79
C ARG A 408 -4.42 18.43 -107.08
N GLY A 409 -5.75 18.53 -106.98
CA GLY A 409 -6.66 18.55 -108.14
C GLY A 409 -6.72 19.87 -108.92
N TYR A 410 -6.17 20.97 -108.40
CA TYR A 410 -6.13 22.27 -109.10
C TYR A 410 -4.74 22.66 -109.64
N SER A 411 -3.74 21.78 -109.50
CA SER A 411 -2.38 22.00 -110.04
C SER A 411 -2.08 21.22 -111.33
N GLU A 412 -3.04 20.42 -111.83
CA GLU A 412 -2.89 19.63 -113.08
C GLU A 412 -3.88 20.04 -114.20
N ASN A 413 -4.44 21.24 -114.14
CA ASN A 413 -5.28 21.76 -115.25
C ASN A 413 -5.15 23.28 -115.47
N ASN A 414 -3.92 23.79 -115.44
CA ASN A 414 -3.54 25.01 -116.17
C ASN A 414 -2.00 25.11 -116.31
N LYS A 415 -1.54 24.71 -117.50
CA LYS A 415 -0.18 24.71 -118.09
C LYS A 415 0.67 23.47 -117.91
#